data_AF-A0A924LIN9-F1
#
_entry.id   AF-A0A924LIN9-F1
#
_cell.length_a   1.000
_cell.length_b   1.000
_cell.length_c   1.000
_cell.angle_alpha   90.00
_cell.angle_beta   90.00
_cell.angle_gamma   90.00
#
_symmetry.space_group_name_H-M   'P 1'
#
loop_
_entity.id
_entity.type
_entity.pdbx_description
1 polymer ?
#
loop_
_entity_poly.entity_id
_entity_poly.type
_entity_poly.pdbx_seq_one_letter_code
_entity_poly.pdbx_strand_id
1 'polypeptide(L)'
;FAQMLFYLFVSIKTYGGDDGLGFRRRNGIPWTNPRDDVAFYYVCLAVLAVVLAACHRLVRSRFGIVLLGIKQNERRMAAIGLDGGRYKLAVFTLAGAIAGLAGALQANLLRFVSPDMLHWTISGDFMVMVVLGGGGTLVGPVFGAAAMVLLQSWLTQWTEHWMIVMGPVLVAVILLTRRGIWGALAGRW
;
A
#
# COMPACT_ATOMS: atom_id res chain seq x y z
N PHE A 1 -2.23 -6.78 16.92
CA PHE A 1 -3.51 -6.36 16.31
C PHE A 1 -3.87 -7.23 15.10
N ALA A 2 -3.06 -7.25 14.03
CA ALA A 2 -3.31 -8.10 12.85
C ALA A 2 -3.52 -9.58 13.19
N GLN A 3 -2.69 -10.16 14.06
CA GLN A 3 -2.85 -11.55 14.54
C GLN A 3 -4.15 -11.78 15.34
N MET A 4 -4.62 -10.80 16.11
CA MET A 4 -5.91 -10.94 16.83
C MET A 4 -7.09 -10.90 15.86
N LEU A 5 -7.03 -10.04 14.84
CA LEU A 5 -8.02 -10.01 13.76
C LEU A 5 -7.99 -11.30 12.93
N PHE A 6 -6.80 -11.84 12.64
CA PHE A 6 -6.63 -13.14 11.99
C PHE A 6 -7.39 -14.23 12.75
N TYR A 7 -7.13 -14.40 14.05
CA TYR A 7 -7.84 -15.40 14.86
C TYR A 7 -9.35 -15.15 14.95
N LEU A 8 -9.79 -13.89 14.96
CA LEU A 8 -11.20 -13.56 14.91
C LEU A 8 -11.86 -14.00 13.60
N PHE A 9 -11.25 -13.71 12.44
CA PHE A 9 -11.80 -14.09 11.14
C PHE A 9 -11.77 -15.60 10.91
N VAL A 10 -10.70 -16.27 11.34
CA VAL A 10 -10.63 -17.75 11.34
C VAL A 10 -11.72 -18.37 12.23
N SER A 11 -12.05 -17.72 13.35
CA SER A 11 -13.08 -18.21 14.27
C SER A 11 -14.51 -18.13 13.70
N ILE A 12 -14.78 -17.22 12.77
CA ILE A 12 -16.12 -17.00 12.20
C ILE A 12 -16.36 -17.96 11.03
N LYS A 13 -16.79 -19.19 11.35
CA LYS A 13 -17.10 -20.25 10.36
C LYS A 13 -18.19 -19.88 9.34
N THR A 14 -19.08 -18.93 9.68
CA THR A 14 -20.18 -18.48 8.80
C THR A 14 -19.69 -17.77 7.54
N TYR A 15 -18.48 -17.18 7.58
CA TYR A 15 -17.87 -16.45 6.46
C TYR A 15 -16.68 -17.21 5.86
N GLY A 16 -16.72 -18.55 5.85
CA GLY A 16 -15.69 -19.39 5.21
C GLY A 16 -14.55 -19.85 6.13
N GLY A 17 -14.43 -19.30 7.34
CA GLY A 17 -13.43 -19.76 8.32
C GLY A 17 -12.00 -19.70 7.76
N ASP A 18 -11.26 -20.82 7.84
CA ASP A 18 -9.88 -20.95 7.35
C ASP A 18 -9.80 -21.01 5.80
N ASP A 19 -10.84 -21.56 5.16
CA ASP A 19 -10.89 -21.75 3.70
C ASP A 19 -11.17 -20.45 2.92
N GLY A 20 -11.58 -19.38 3.62
CA GLY A 20 -11.89 -18.09 3.00
C GLY A 20 -13.16 -18.08 2.13
N LEU A 21 -13.39 -16.98 1.42
CA LEU A 21 -14.54 -16.78 0.53
C LEU A 21 -14.08 -16.52 -0.90
N GLY A 22 -14.49 -17.41 -1.81
CA GLY A 22 -14.39 -17.21 -3.24
C GLY A 22 -15.57 -16.40 -3.78
N PHE A 23 -15.29 -15.30 -4.48
CA PHE A 23 -16.28 -14.51 -5.18
C PHE A 23 -16.55 -15.09 -6.57
N ARG A 24 -17.74 -15.68 -6.77
CA ARG A 24 -18.15 -16.27 -8.06
C ARG A 24 -18.39 -15.23 -9.16
N ARG A 25 -18.54 -13.95 -8.81
CA ARG A 25 -18.59 -12.80 -9.71
C ARG A 25 -17.76 -11.66 -9.16
N ARG A 26 -17.04 -10.97 -10.06
CA ARG A 26 -16.41 -9.68 -9.80
C ARG A 26 -17.53 -8.66 -9.51
N ASN A 27 -17.41 -7.87 -8.43
CA ASN A 27 -18.37 -6.80 -8.17
C ASN A 27 -18.43 -5.90 -9.39
N GLY A 28 -19.60 -5.84 -10.02
CA GLY A 28 -19.79 -5.04 -11.22
C GLY A 28 -19.78 -3.57 -10.83
N ILE A 29 -18.79 -2.85 -11.31
CA ILE A 29 -18.80 -1.40 -11.27
C ILE A 29 -19.85 -0.99 -12.31
N PRO A 30 -20.81 -0.11 -11.99
CA PRO A 30 -21.65 0.47 -13.04
C PRO A 30 -20.68 1.02 -14.10
N TRP A 31 -20.96 0.86 -15.39
CA TRP A 31 -20.11 1.31 -16.52
C TRP A 31 -19.01 0.36 -17.04
N THR A 32 -18.64 -0.75 -16.38
CA THR A 32 -17.64 -1.70 -16.95
C THR A 32 -18.11 -3.14 -16.97
N ASN A 33 -17.76 -3.89 -18.03
CA ASN A 33 -18.05 -5.32 -18.11
C ASN A 33 -17.16 -6.06 -17.08
N PRO A 34 -17.72 -6.73 -16.06
CA PRO A 34 -16.93 -7.34 -14.99
C PRO A 34 -16.05 -8.52 -15.44
N ARG A 35 -16.21 -8.94 -16.71
CA ARG A 35 -15.47 -10.04 -17.35
C ARG A 35 -14.25 -9.60 -18.15
N ASP A 36 -14.10 -8.31 -18.45
CA ASP A 36 -12.99 -7.81 -19.23
C ASP A 36 -11.82 -7.42 -18.32
N ASP A 37 -10.73 -8.18 -18.38
CA ASP A 37 -9.54 -7.93 -17.58
C ASP A 37 -8.85 -6.62 -17.95
N VAL A 38 -9.01 -6.18 -19.20
CA VAL A 38 -8.49 -4.90 -19.68
C VAL A 38 -9.27 -3.74 -19.05
N ALA A 39 -10.61 -3.84 -19.02
CA ALA A 39 -11.44 -2.82 -18.39
C ALA A 39 -11.14 -2.68 -16.89
N PHE A 40 -10.92 -3.80 -16.18
CA PHE A 40 -10.55 -3.77 -14.77
C PHE A 40 -9.18 -3.14 -14.53
N TYR A 41 -8.20 -3.43 -15.39
CA TYR A 41 -6.89 -2.78 -15.34
C TYR A 41 -7.01 -1.25 -15.42
N TYR A 42 -7.80 -0.73 -16.38
CA TYR A 42 -8.00 0.71 -16.52
C TYR A 42 -8.73 1.32 -15.32
N VAL A 43 -9.66 0.60 -14.68
CA VAL A 43 -10.28 1.07 -13.43
C VAL A 43 -9.24 1.17 -12.32
N CYS A 44 -8.44 0.13 -12.09
CA CYS A 44 -7.38 0.17 -11.08
C CYS A 44 -6.40 1.30 -11.33
N LEU A 45 -6.02 1.51 -12.60
CA LEU A 45 -5.16 2.61 -13.02
C LEU A 45 -5.79 3.98 -12.76
N ALA A 46 -7.07 4.15 -13.08
CA ALA A 46 -7.80 5.39 -12.81
C ALA A 46 -7.90 5.67 -11.31
N VAL A 47 -8.20 4.66 -10.50
CA VAL A 47 -8.24 4.78 -9.04
C VAL A 47 -6.86 5.15 -8.49
N LEU A 48 -5.79 4.49 -8.95
CA LEU A 48 -4.42 4.83 -8.57
C LEU A 48 -4.09 6.30 -8.90
N ALA A 49 -4.42 6.75 -10.12
CA ALA A 49 -4.19 8.12 -10.55
C ALA A 49 -4.96 9.14 -9.68
N VAL A 50 -6.23 8.86 -9.36
CA VAL A 50 -7.05 9.71 -8.49
C VAL A 50 -6.47 9.78 -7.07
N VAL A 51 -6.06 8.65 -6.51
CA VAL A 51 -5.46 8.60 -5.16
C VAL A 51 -4.13 9.37 -5.14
N LEU A 52 -3.28 9.19 -6.15
CA LEU A 52 -2.02 9.93 -6.26
C LEU A 52 -2.26 11.44 -6.39
N ALA A 53 -3.22 11.85 -7.22
CA ALA A 53 -3.58 13.26 -7.38
C ALA A 53 -4.16 13.85 -6.06
N ALA A 54 -5.01 13.10 -5.36
CA ALA A 54 -5.58 13.50 -4.09
C ALA A 54 -4.49 13.66 -3.01
N CYS A 55 -3.58 12.68 -2.90
CA CYS A 55 -2.46 12.74 -1.97
C CYS A 55 -1.50 13.89 -2.30
N HIS A 56 -1.22 14.13 -3.59
CA HIS A 56 -0.39 15.25 -4.03
C HIS A 56 -0.99 16.60 -3.64
N ARG A 57 -2.30 16.76 -3.87
CA ARG A 57 -3.04 17.97 -3.46
C ARG A 57 -3.08 18.12 -1.94
N LEU A 58 -3.24 17.03 -1.20
CA LEU A 58 -3.27 17.03 0.27
C LEU A 58 -1.93 17.48 0.86
N VAL A 59 -0.82 16.95 0.35
CA VAL A 59 0.54 17.30 0.82
C VAL A 59 0.85 18.78 0.56
N ARG A 60 0.40 19.33 -0.57
CA ARG A 60 0.59 20.76 -0.92
C ARG A 60 -0.40 21.71 -0.25
N SER A 61 -1.44 21.18 0.39
CA SER A 61 -2.44 21.99 1.09
C SER A 61 -1.93 22.48 2.46
N ARG A 62 -2.66 23.42 3.07
CA ARG A 62 -2.38 23.90 4.43
C ARG A 62 -2.33 22.75 5.45
N PHE A 63 -3.13 21.71 5.25
CA PHE A 63 -3.15 20.52 6.09
C PHE A 63 -1.81 19.77 6.04
N GLY A 64 -1.24 19.56 4.85
CA GLY A 64 0.06 18.93 4.69
C GLY A 64 1.21 19.72 5.33
N ILE A 65 1.18 21.05 5.21
CA ILE A 65 2.16 21.94 5.85
C ILE A 65 2.10 21.84 7.38
N VAL A 66 0.89 21.82 7.95
CA VAL A 66 0.70 21.64 9.40
C VAL A 66 1.23 20.28 9.86
N LEU A 67 0.97 19.20 9.10
CA LEU A 67 1.53 17.89 9.42
C LEU A 67 3.05 17.84 9.35
N LEU A 68 3.66 18.53 8.37
CA LEU A 68 5.11 18.64 8.28
C LEU A 68 5.68 19.38 9.50
N GLY A 69 4.99 20.44 9.95
CA GLY A 69 5.32 21.15 11.19
C GLY A 69 5.23 20.26 12.44
N ILE A 70 4.15 19.46 12.54
CA ILE A 70 3.97 18.50 13.65
C ILE A 70 5.09 17.45 13.65
N LYS A 71 5.49 16.96 12.47
CA LYS A 71 6.59 16.00 12.31
C LYS A 71 7.93 16.57 12.80
N GLN A 72 8.18 17.87 12.62
CA GLN A 72 9.43 18.51 13.04
C GLN A 72 9.45 18.80 14.55
N ASN A 73 8.38 19.41 15.08
CA ASN A 73 8.29 19.71 16.51
C ASN A 73 6.84 19.88 16.94
N GLU A 74 6.27 18.81 17.49
CA GLU A 74 4.89 18.80 17.99
C GLU A 74 4.65 19.81 19.11
N ARG A 75 5.62 20.02 20.01
CA ARG A 75 5.50 21.00 21.10
C ARG A 75 5.39 22.43 20.56
N ARG A 76 6.15 22.77 19.51
CA ARG A 76 6.10 24.08 18.86
C ARG A 76 4.75 24.31 18.18
N MET A 77 4.18 23.29 17.55
CA MET A 77 2.86 23.40 16.92
C MET A 77 1.74 23.56 17.95
N ALA A 78 1.84 22.86 19.08
CA ALA A 78 0.91 23.01 20.19
C ALA A 78 0.94 24.43 20.80
N ALA A 79 2.12 25.06 20.90
CA ALA A 79 2.26 26.43 21.39
C ALA A 79 1.59 27.49 20.49
N ILE A 80 1.39 27.20 19.20
CA ILE A 80 0.68 28.06 18.24
C ILE A 80 -0.84 27.78 18.24
N GLY A 81 -1.31 26.86 19.10
CA GLY A 81 -2.73 26.52 19.25
C GLY A 81 -3.21 25.42 18.31
N LEU A 82 -2.31 24.62 17.71
CA LEU A 82 -2.68 23.50 16.84
C LEU A 82 -2.70 22.17 17.61
N ASP A 83 -3.86 21.53 17.64
CA ASP A 83 -4.05 20.21 18.26
C ASP A 83 -3.44 19.08 17.40
N GLY A 84 -2.19 18.70 17.66
CA GLY A 84 -1.49 17.64 16.91
C GLY A 84 -2.27 16.32 16.83
N GLY A 85 -3.02 15.96 17.88
CA GLY A 85 -3.82 14.73 17.94
C GLY A 85 -4.93 14.65 16.88
N ARG A 86 -5.66 15.75 16.64
CA ARG A 86 -6.75 15.79 15.65
C ARG A 86 -6.22 15.61 14.22
N TYR A 87 -5.10 16.27 13.90
CA TYR A 87 -4.45 16.15 12.60
C TYR A 87 -3.88 14.75 12.36
N LYS A 88 -3.26 14.14 13.39
CA LYS A 88 -2.77 12.76 13.33
C LYS A 88 -3.90 11.75 13.11
N LEU A 89 -5.02 11.90 13.83
CA LEU A 89 -6.18 11.02 13.67
C LEU A 89 -6.82 11.17 12.28
N ALA A 90 -6.93 12.40 11.76
CA ALA A 90 -7.44 12.65 10.42
C ALA A 90 -6.56 12.00 9.34
N VAL A 91 -5.23 12.09 9.43
CA VAL A 91 -4.35 11.37 8.50
C VAL A 91 -4.41 9.87 8.68
N PHE A 92 -4.50 9.38 9.91
CA PHE A 92 -4.59 7.94 10.16
C PHE A 92 -5.85 7.33 9.54
N THR A 93 -7.00 7.99 9.72
CA THR A 93 -8.28 7.56 9.12
C THR A 93 -8.26 7.64 7.60
N LEU A 94 -7.65 8.68 7.02
CA LEU A 94 -7.48 8.79 5.57
C LEU A 94 -6.57 7.69 5.01
N ALA A 95 -5.44 7.41 5.66
CA ALA A 95 -4.54 6.33 5.27
C ALA A 95 -5.23 4.97 5.34
N GLY A 96 -6.02 4.72 6.40
CA GLY A 96 -6.84 3.52 6.53
C GLY A 96 -7.91 3.39 5.44
N ALA A 97 -8.56 4.48 5.05
CA ALA A 97 -9.53 4.48 3.95
C ALA A 97 -8.89 4.14 2.60
N ILE A 98 -7.71 4.70 2.31
CA ILE A 98 -6.95 4.39 1.09
C ILE A 98 -6.47 2.92 1.09
N ALA A 99 -5.98 2.43 2.24
CA ALA A 99 -5.56 1.04 2.38
C ALA A 99 -6.75 0.06 2.23
N GLY A 100 -7.91 0.39 2.79
CA GLY A 100 -9.14 -0.39 2.65
C GLY A 100 -9.65 -0.44 1.20
N LEU A 101 -9.58 0.69 0.48
CA LEU A 101 -9.89 0.76 -0.94
C LEU A 101 -8.93 -0.13 -1.77
N ALA A 102 -7.64 -0.09 -1.47
CA ALA A 102 -6.64 -0.94 -2.13
C ALA A 102 -6.91 -2.44 -1.86
N GLY A 103 -7.21 -2.80 -0.62
CA GLY A 103 -7.59 -4.17 -0.25
C GLY A 103 -8.87 -4.65 -0.95
N ALA A 104 -9.88 -3.79 -1.09
CA ALA A 104 -11.10 -4.11 -1.84
C ALA A 104 -10.82 -4.38 -3.33
N LEU A 105 -9.93 -3.60 -3.95
CA LEU A 105 -9.48 -3.85 -5.33
C LEU A 105 -8.71 -5.16 -5.45
N GLN A 106 -7.85 -5.47 -4.49
CA GLN A 106 -7.06 -6.71 -4.48
C GLN A 106 -7.93 -7.96 -4.29
N ALA A 107 -8.89 -7.91 -3.37
CA ALA A 107 -9.89 -8.97 -3.20
C ALA A 107 -10.70 -9.21 -4.49
N ASN A 108 -11.03 -8.13 -5.20
CA ASN A 108 -11.74 -8.20 -6.46
C ASN A 108 -10.87 -8.75 -7.62
N LEU A 109 -9.57 -8.47 -7.59
CA LEU A 109 -8.59 -9.03 -8.52
C LEU A 109 -8.41 -10.53 -8.33
N LEU A 110 -8.16 -10.95 -7.09
CA LEU A 110 -7.91 -12.35 -6.73
C LEU A 110 -9.19 -13.20 -6.75
N ARG A 111 -10.37 -12.57 -6.69
CA ARG A 111 -11.70 -13.22 -6.57
C ARG A 111 -11.79 -14.20 -5.41
N PHE A 112 -10.90 -14.07 -4.45
CA PHE A 112 -10.75 -14.95 -3.31
C PHE A 112 -10.17 -14.12 -2.17
N VAL A 113 -10.73 -14.31 -0.99
CA VAL A 113 -10.24 -13.67 0.24
C VAL A 113 -10.08 -14.77 1.27
N SER A 114 -8.85 -15.00 1.70
CA SER A 114 -8.51 -15.89 2.80
C SER A 114 -8.01 -15.12 4.01
N PRO A 115 -8.12 -15.69 5.23
CA PRO A 115 -7.55 -15.10 6.43
C PRO A 115 -6.03 -14.90 6.34
N ASP A 116 -5.33 -15.70 5.52
CA ASP A 116 -3.89 -15.55 5.27
C ASP A 116 -3.51 -14.14 4.79
N MET A 117 -4.44 -13.42 4.14
CA MET A 117 -4.26 -12.03 3.75
C MET A 117 -4.08 -11.05 4.93
N LEU A 118 -4.45 -11.47 6.14
CA LEU A 118 -4.27 -10.71 7.39
C LEU A 118 -2.95 -11.03 8.08
N HIS A 119 -2.14 -11.93 7.51
CA HIS A 119 -0.86 -12.30 8.08
C HIS A 119 0.11 -11.11 8.05
N TRP A 120 0.95 -11.02 9.08
CA TRP A 120 1.84 -9.86 9.27
C TRP A 120 2.89 -9.72 8.15
N THR A 121 3.24 -10.84 7.50
CA THR A 121 4.21 -10.88 6.39
C THR A 121 3.81 -9.96 5.25
N ILE A 122 2.51 -9.87 4.93
CA ILE A 122 2.00 -9.01 3.85
C ILE A 122 2.23 -7.53 4.16
N SER A 123 2.10 -7.14 5.43
CA SER A 123 2.46 -5.77 5.86
C SER A 123 3.96 -5.51 5.68
N GLY A 124 4.79 -6.54 5.89
CA GLY A 124 6.22 -6.53 5.59
C GLY A 124 6.48 -6.23 4.12
N ASP A 125 5.84 -6.99 3.22
CA ASP A 125 6.01 -6.82 1.76
C ASP A 125 5.65 -5.40 1.30
N PHE A 126 4.56 -4.82 1.80
CA PHE A 126 4.22 -3.43 1.49
C PHE A 126 5.26 -2.44 2.02
N MET A 127 5.81 -2.67 3.22
CA MET A 127 6.89 -1.84 3.75
C MET A 127 8.14 -1.92 2.87
N VAL A 128 8.47 -3.12 2.39
CA VAL A 128 9.56 -3.33 1.42
C VAL A 128 9.36 -2.52 0.16
N MET A 129 8.18 -2.59 -0.46
CA MET A 129 7.87 -1.84 -1.68
C MET A 129 8.03 -0.32 -1.48
N VAL A 130 7.59 0.22 -0.33
CA VAL A 130 7.72 1.64 0.01
C VAL A 130 9.19 2.03 0.22
N VAL A 131 9.96 1.22 0.95
CA VAL A 131 11.37 1.48 1.23
C VAL A 131 12.21 1.43 -0.04
N LEU A 132 11.99 0.42 -0.88
CA LEU A 132 12.66 0.24 -2.17
C LEU A 132 12.35 1.40 -3.13
N GLY A 133 11.10 1.85 -3.16
CA GLY A 133 10.68 3.01 -3.93
C GLY A 133 11.23 4.36 -3.45
N GLY A 134 11.45 4.49 -2.13
CA GLY A 134 11.93 5.69 -1.46
C GLY A 134 10.80 6.48 -0.80
N GLY A 135 10.78 6.48 0.55
CA GLY A 135 9.71 7.09 1.36
C GLY A 135 9.63 8.62 1.35
N GLY A 136 10.50 9.31 0.61
CA GLY A 136 10.53 10.77 0.51
C GLY A 136 9.67 11.35 -0.61
N THR A 137 9.14 10.53 -1.50
CA THR A 137 8.35 10.99 -2.66
C THR A 137 7.04 10.23 -2.80
N LEU A 138 6.04 10.86 -3.40
CA LEU A 138 4.74 10.24 -3.61
C LEU A 138 4.77 9.17 -4.72
N VAL A 139 5.68 9.33 -5.67
CA VAL A 139 5.81 8.45 -6.85
C VAL A 139 6.77 7.28 -6.58
N GLY A 140 7.70 7.44 -5.64
CA GLY A 140 8.66 6.41 -5.23
C GLY A 140 8.01 5.05 -4.93
N PRO A 141 7.02 4.97 -4.02
CA PRO A 141 6.34 3.71 -3.70
C PRO A 141 5.68 3.02 -4.90
N VAL A 142 5.21 3.77 -5.91
CA VAL A 142 4.60 3.20 -7.13
C VAL A 142 5.66 2.47 -7.95
N PHE A 143 6.82 3.12 -8.16
CA PHE A 143 7.96 2.48 -8.82
C PHE A 143 8.54 1.32 -7.99
N GLY A 144 8.54 1.47 -6.67
CA GLY A 144 8.99 0.42 -5.76
C GLY A 144 8.11 -0.83 -5.84
N ALA A 145 6.79 -0.65 -5.85
CA ALA A 145 5.84 -1.74 -6.05
C ALA A 145 6.01 -2.38 -7.44
N ALA A 146 6.12 -1.58 -8.51
CA ALA A 146 6.34 -2.10 -9.86
C ALA A 146 7.64 -2.92 -9.97
N ALA A 147 8.75 -2.40 -9.44
CA ALA A 147 10.04 -3.09 -9.44
C ALA A 147 9.99 -4.38 -8.60
N MET A 148 9.36 -4.34 -7.43
CA MET A 148 9.25 -5.51 -6.55
C MET A 148 8.40 -6.60 -7.20
N VAL A 149 7.25 -6.25 -7.79
CA VAL A 149 6.37 -7.21 -8.50
C VAL A 149 7.06 -7.79 -9.73
N LEU A 150 7.74 -6.97 -10.54
CA LEU A 150 8.49 -7.47 -11.70
C LEU A 150 9.59 -8.43 -11.28
N LEU A 151 10.37 -8.04 -10.26
CA LEU A 151 11.43 -8.87 -9.72
C LEU A 151 10.87 -10.18 -9.16
N GLN A 152 9.77 -10.13 -8.38
CA GLN A 152 9.10 -11.31 -7.87
C GLN A 152 8.64 -12.22 -9.01
N SER A 153 7.95 -11.67 -10.00
CA SER A 153 7.45 -12.43 -11.16
C SER A 153 8.57 -13.12 -11.93
N TRP A 154 9.73 -12.47 -12.05
CA TRP A 154 10.90 -13.04 -12.69
C TRP A 154 11.54 -14.12 -11.83
N LEU A 155 11.74 -13.90 -10.53
CA LEU A 155 12.32 -14.90 -9.63
C LEU A 155 11.45 -16.14 -9.47
N THR A 156 10.13 -15.99 -9.42
CA THR A 156 9.21 -17.14 -9.29
C THR A 156 9.29 -18.09 -10.50
N GLN A 157 9.75 -17.63 -11.67
CA GLN A 157 9.99 -18.51 -12.81
C GLN A 157 11.22 -19.43 -12.64
N TRP A 158 12.17 -19.04 -11.79
CA TRP A 158 13.42 -19.77 -11.59
C TRP A 158 13.46 -20.52 -10.25
N THR A 159 12.83 -19.96 -9.21
CA THR A 159 12.96 -20.45 -7.83
C THR A 159 11.64 -20.29 -7.08
N GLU A 160 11.09 -21.40 -6.53
CA GLU A 160 9.90 -21.37 -5.66
C GLU A 160 10.17 -20.60 -4.35
N HIS A 161 11.40 -20.63 -3.85
CA HIS A 161 11.84 -19.94 -2.62
C HIS A 161 12.31 -18.49 -2.86
N TRP A 162 11.56 -17.73 -3.66
CA TRP A 162 11.87 -16.35 -4.03
C TRP A 162 12.13 -15.42 -2.83
N MET A 163 11.51 -15.70 -1.69
CA MET A 163 11.63 -14.91 -0.46
C MET A 163 13.06 -14.92 0.14
N ILE A 164 13.82 -16.00 -0.06
CA ILE A 164 15.22 -16.09 0.39
C ILE A 164 16.11 -15.14 -0.41
N VAL A 165 15.85 -15.00 -1.71
CA VAL A 165 16.64 -14.14 -2.59
C VAL A 165 16.23 -12.67 -2.46
N MET A 166 14.96 -12.40 -2.14
CA MET A 166 14.46 -11.05 -1.94
C MET A 166 15.15 -10.32 -0.78
N GLY A 167 15.42 -10.98 0.35
CA GLY A 167 16.07 -10.35 1.50
C GLY A 167 17.43 -9.71 1.16
N PRO A 168 18.39 -10.47 0.60
CA PRO A 168 19.68 -9.94 0.16
C PRO A 168 19.57 -8.88 -0.92
N VAL A 169 18.68 -9.05 -1.90
CA VAL A 169 18.47 -8.05 -2.96
C VAL A 169 17.99 -6.74 -2.37
N LEU A 170 17.05 -6.80 -1.43
CA LEU A 170 16.51 -5.64 -0.74
C LEU A 170 17.60 -4.92 0.07
N VAL A 171 18.43 -5.65 0.82
CA VAL A 171 19.59 -5.09 1.52
C VAL A 171 20.54 -4.42 0.52
N ALA A 172 20.84 -5.06 -0.60
CA ALA A 172 21.69 -4.48 -1.64
C ALA A 172 21.08 -3.18 -2.21
N VAL A 173 19.78 -3.18 -2.54
CA VAL A 173 19.09 -1.99 -3.05
C VAL A 173 19.09 -0.86 -2.02
N ILE A 174 18.82 -1.14 -0.74
CA ILE A 174 18.87 -0.11 0.31
C ILE A 174 20.29 0.46 0.46
N LEU A 175 21.32 -0.39 0.47
CA LEU A 175 22.71 0.03 0.63
C LEU A 175 23.22 0.84 -0.56
N LEU A 176 22.86 0.42 -1.78
CA LEU A 176 23.25 1.09 -3.03
C LEU A 176 22.43 2.36 -3.27
N THR A 177 21.19 2.41 -2.78
CA THR A 177 20.23 3.46 -3.10
C THR A 177 19.82 4.22 -1.84
N ARG A 178 20.70 5.11 -1.33
CA ARG A 178 20.48 5.96 -0.13
C ARG A 178 19.18 6.80 -0.15
N ARG A 179 18.51 6.92 -1.29
CA ARG A 179 17.24 7.65 -1.48
C ARG A 179 16.12 6.84 -2.18
N GLY A 180 16.29 5.52 -2.36
CA GLY A 180 15.37 4.66 -3.13
C GLY A 180 15.51 4.82 -4.66
N ILE A 181 14.92 3.90 -5.44
CA ILE A 181 15.07 3.84 -6.92
C ILE A 181 14.67 5.17 -7.58
N TRP A 182 13.62 5.81 -7.06
CA TRP A 182 13.19 7.12 -7.56
C TRP A 182 14.18 8.24 -7.20
N GLY A 183 14.83 8.18 -6.03
CA GLY A 183 15.88 9.14 -5.66
C GLY A 183 17.18 8.99 -6.46
N ALA A 184 17.41 7.82 -7.07
CA ALA A 184 18.53 7.58 -7.99
C ALA A 184 18.24 8.08 -9.42
N LEU A 185 17.01 7.90 -9.90
CA LEU A 185 16.56 8.36 -11.23
C LEU A 185 16.26 9.86 -11.26
N ALA A 186 15.61 10.41 -10.24
CA ALA A 186 15.18 11.80 -10.17
C ALA A 186 16.27 12.74 -9.63
N GLY A 187 17.54 12.50 -10.02
CA GLY A 187 18.74 13.17 -9.51
C GLY A 187 18.52 14.60 -9.02
N ARG A 188 18.78 14.80 -7.71
CA ARG A 188 18.93 16.10 -7.03
C ARG A 188 17.79 17.10 -7.25
N TRP A 189 16.67 16.93 -6.55
CA TRP A 189 15.88 18.04 -5.99
C TRP A 189 15.39 17.67 -4.59
#